data_AF-A0A946X712-F1
#
_entry.id   AF-A0A946X712-F1
#
_cell.length_a   1.000
_cell.length_b   1.000
_cell.length_c   1.000
_cell.angle_alpha   90.00
_cell.angle_beta   90.00
_cell.angle_gamma   90.00
#
_symmetry.space_group_name_H-M   'P 1'
#
loop_
_entity.id
_entity.type
_entity.pdbx_description
1 polymer ?
#
loop_
_entity_poly.entity_id
_entity_poly.type
_entity_poly.pdbx_seq_one_letter_code
_entity_poly.pdbx_strand_id
1 'polypeptide(L)' 'MTLDARLLEILACPQDKGPLYYFADEDTLYNDRLQRRYEIRQDIPVMLVDEAQDVDQAEHARLMARVADEGMAPTFTA' A
#
# COMPACT_ATOMS: atom_id res chain seq x y z
N MET A 1 10.26 9.08 8.24
CA MET A 1 11.28 9.15 7.17
C MET A 1 10.58 8.65 5.91
N THR A 2 10.83 9.23 4.74
CA THR A 2 10.18 8.77 3.50
C THR A 2 10.95 7.58 2.93
N LEU A 3 10.25 6.49 2.61
CA LEU A 3 10.84 5.34 1.90
C LEU A 3 11.50 5.83 0.59
N ASP A 4 12.66 5.26 0.24
CA ASP A 4 13.40 5.64 -0.97
C ASP A 4 12.53 5.44 -2.22
N ALA A 5 12.43 6.46 -3.07
CA ALA A 5 11.55 6.46 -4.25
C ALA A 5 11.83 5.28 -5.20
N ARG A 6 13.10 4.84 -5.30
CA ARG A 6 13.46 3.68 -6.14
C ARG A 6 13.01 2.34 -5.55
N LEU A 7 12.90 2.26 -4.22
CA LEU A 7 12.39 1.07 -3.55
C LEU A 7 10.87 0.98 -3.72
N LEU A 8 10.17 2.11 -3.64
CA LEU A 8 8.74 2.19 -3.93
C LEU A 8 8.45 1.74 -5.36
N GLU A 9 9.25 2.12 -6.35
CA GLU A 9 9.10 1.71 -7.76
C GLU A 9 9.14 0.19 -8.02
N ILE A 10 9.65 -0.61 -7.09
CA ILE A 10 9.79 -2.08 -7.25
C ILE A 10 8.85 -2.83 -6.29
N LEU A 11 8.23 -2.14 -5.33
CA LEU A 11 7.38 -2.75 -4.32
C LEU A 11 6.03 -3.16 -4.91
N ALA A 12 5.91 -4.46 -5.17
CA ALA A 12 4.70 -5.12 -5.62
C ALA A 12 4.07 -5.98 -4.52
N CYS A 13 2.75 -6.13 -4.56
CA CYS A 13 2.04 -7.01 -3.65
C CYS A 13 2.60 -8.44 -3.70
N PRO A 14 2.85 -9.11 -2.56
CA PRO A 14 3.40 -10.46 -2.53
C PRO A 14 2.45 -11.49 -3.17
N GLN A 15 1.14 -11.23 -3.19
CA GLN A 15 0.11 -12.16 -3.64
C GLN A 15 -0.21 -12.04 -5.14
N ASP A 16 -0.49 -10.83 -5.63
CA ASP A 16 -0.92 -10.61 -7.02
C ASP A 16 0.16 -9.96 -7.91
N LYS A 17 1.31 -9.58 -7.33
CA LYS A 17 2.41 -8.89 -8.02
C LYS A 17 2.05 -7.56 -8.67
N GLY A 18 0.89 -6.99 -8.33
CA GLY A 18 0.49 -5.68 -8.82
C GLY A 18 0.97 -4.54 -7.93
N PRO A 19 0.71 -3.29 -8.34
CA PRO A 19 1.13 -2.10 -7.61
C PRO A 19 0.39 -1.92 -6.28
N LEU A 20 0.93 -1.07 -5.42
CA LEU A 20 0.43 -0.74 -4.09
C LEU A 20 0.37 0.79 -3.93
N TYR A 21 -0.50 1.28 -3.06
CA TYR A 21 -0.50 2.68 -2.62
C TYR A 21 0.28 2.80 -1.32
N TYR A 22 1.23 3.73 -1.26
CA TYR A 22 2.00 3.99 -0.05
C TYR A 22 1.41 5.17 0.71
N PHE A 23 0.90 4.89 1.91
CA PHE A 23 0.43 5.87 2.87
C PHE A 23 1.57 6.15 3.86
N ALA A 24 2.37 7.16 3.57
CA ALA A 24 3.54 7.53 4.38
C ALA A 24 3.18 8.05 5.79
N ASP A 25 1.96 8.55 5.96
CA ASP A 25 1.44 9.02 7.24
C ASP A 25 0.89 7.88 8.12
N GLU A 26 0.45 6.78 7.48
CA GLU A 26 -0.05 5.58 8.16
C GLU A 26 0.98 4.44 8.16
N ASP A 27 2.20 4.67 7.66
CA ASP A 27 3.26 3.68 7.46
C ASP A 27 2.73 2.36 6.89
N THR A 28 1.91 2.46 5.83
CA THR A 28 1.13 1.34 5.30
C THR A 28 1.19 1.29 3.79
N LEU A 29 1.28 0.09 3.23
CA LEU A 29 1.09 -0.20 1.82
C LEU A 29 -0.28 -0.83 1.60
N TYR A 30 -1.03 -0.33 0.64
CA TYR A 30 -2.40 -0.76 0.38
C TYR A 30 -2.57 -1.33 -1.02
N ASN A 31 -3.23 -2.47 -1.12
CA ASN A 31 -3.69 -3.07 -2.36
C ASN A 31 -5.20 -2.86 -2.49
N ASP A 32 -5.62 -2.02 -3.43
CA ASP A 32 -7.02 -1.73 -3.73
C ASP A 32 -7.77 -2.94 -4.34
N ARG A 33 -7.07 -3.74 -5.16
CA ARG A 33 -7.64 -4.89 -5.89
C ARG A 33 -8.02 -6.03 -4.96
N LEU A 34 -7.16 -6.29 -3.96
CA LEU A 34 -7.38 -7.33 -2.96
C LEU A 34 -7.98 -6.79 -1.66
N GLN A 35 -8.13 -5.47 -1.53
CA GLN A 35 -8.54 -4.79 -0.31
C GLN A 35 -7.70 -5.22 0.90
N ARG A 36 -6.38 -5.22 0.73
CA ARG A 36 -5.41 -5.66 1.76
C ARG A 36 -4.41 -4.58 2.06
N ARG A 37 -4.05 -4.44 3.33
CA ARG A 37 -3.00 -3.54 3.78
C ARG A 37 -1.84 -4.27 4.43
N TYR A 38 -0.64 -3.76 4.22
CA TYR A 38 0.62 -4.26 4.73
C TYR A 38 1.26 -3.16 5.56
N GLU A 39 1.52 -3.44 6.84
CA GLU A 39 2.14 -2.50 7.76
C GLU A 39 3.65 -2.38 7.49
N ILE A 40 4.22 -1.20 7.72
CA ILE A 40 5.66 -0.97 7.74
C ILE A 40 6.10 -0.89 9.20
N ARG A 41 6.87 -1.87 9.65
CA ARG A 41 7.38 -1.93 11.03
C ARG A 41 8.87 -1.63 11.00
N GLN A 42 9.31 -0.62 11.75
CA GLN A 42 10.72 -0.23 11.82
C GLN A 42 11.34 0.05 10.44
N ASP A 43 10.61 0.77 9.57
CA ASP A 43 10.98 1.06 8.18
C ASP A 43 11.11 -0.19 7.27
N ILE A 44 10.64 -1.36 7.72
CA ILE A 44 10.62 -2.61 6.95
C ILE A 44 9.18 -2.97 6.58
N PRO A 45 8.81 -2.97 5.29
CA PRO A 45 7.50 -3.42 4.84
C PRO A 45 7.26 -4.90 5.17
N VAL A 46 6.19 -5.20 5.90
CA VAL A 46 5.78 -6.56 6.24
C VAL A 46 5.01 -7.15 5.05
N MET A 47 5.75 -7.63 4.05
CA MET A 47 5.21 -8.17 2.80
C MET A 47 4.84 -9.65 2.88
N LEU A 48 4.20 -10.05 3.99
CA LEU A 48 3.72 -11.41 4.23
C LEU A 48 2.21 -11.46 4.04
N VAL A 49 1.72 -12.41 3.23
CA VAL A 49 0.28 -12.56 2.94
C VAL A 49 -0.51 -12.87 4.21
N ASP A 50 0.06 -13.62 5.14
CA ASP A 50 -0.58 -14.03 6.39
C ASP A 50 -0.63 -12.91 7.44
N GLU A 51 0.28 -11.93 7.36
CA GLU A 51 0.26 -10.74 8.23
C GLU A 51 -0.50 -9.57 7.60
N ALA A 52 -0.95 -9.72 6.35
CA ALA A 52 -1.78 -8.72 5.69
C ALA A 52 -3.10 -8.54 6.44
N GLN A 53 -3.52 -7.29 6.61
CA GLN A 53 -4.81 -6.99 7.21
C GLN A 53 -5.84 -6.77 6.11
N ASP A 54 -6.96 -7.48 6.20
CA ASP A 54 -8.09 -7.25 5.31
C ASP A 54 -8.73 -5.89 5.65
N VAL A 55 -9.08 -5.15 4.61
CA VAL A 55 -9.69 -3.82 4.69
C VAL A 55 -11.14 -3.96 4.31
N ASP A 56 -12.05 -3.51 5.19
CA ASP A 56 -13.48 -3.55 4.89
C ASP A 56 -13.88 -2.50 3.84
N GLN A 57 -15.14 -2.55 3.39
CA GLN A 57 -15.61 -1.67 2.33
C GLN A 57 -15.62 -0.18 2.75
N ALA A 58 -15.82 0.12 4.03
CA ALA A 58 -15.87 1.49 4.53
C ALA A 58 -14.46 2.10 4.52
N GLU A 59 -13.48 1.34 5.00
CA GLU A 59 -12.09 1.75 5.02
C GLU A 59 -11.49 1.80 3.61
N HIS A 60 -11.84 0.85 2.73
CA HIS A 60 -11.48 0.91 1.31
C HIS A 60 -11.94 2.22 0.67
N ALA A 61 -13.20 2.62 0.90
CA ALA A 61 -13.73 3.87 0.39
C ALA A 61 -12.97 5.10 0.93
N ARG A 62 -12.62 5.10 2.23
CA ARG A 62 -11.79 6.14 2.85
C ARG A 62 -10.41 6.24 2.19
N LEU A 63 -9.71 5.12 2.01
CA LEU A 63 -8.38 5.07 1.42
C LEU A 63 -8.41 5.52 -0.05
N MET A 64 -9.40 5.09 -0.83
CA MET A 64 -9.54 5.52 -2.23
C MET A 64 -9.91 7.00 -2.37
N ALA A 65 -10.73 7.53 -1.46
CA ALA A 65 -10.99 8.97 -1.43
C ALA A 65 -9.70 9.76 -1.16
N ARG A 66 -8.84 9.29 -0.25
CA ARG A 66 -7.52 9.91 -0.01
C ARG A 66 -6.60 9.84 -1.21
N VAL A 67 -6.51 8.68 -1.88
CA VAL A 67 -5.71 8.54 -3.09
C VAL A 67 -6.15 9.56 -4.16
N ALA A 68 -7.46 9.77 -4.31
CA ALA A 68 -8.01 10.75 -5.24
C ALA A 68 -7.74 12.22 -4.82
N ASP A 69 -7.85 12.54 -3.53
CA ASP A 69 -7.63 13.89 -3.00
C ASP A 69 -6.16 14.30 -3.02
N GLU A 70 -5.27 13.38 -2.62
CA GLU A 70 -3.83 13.61 -2.53
C GLU A 70 -3.10 13.35 -3.86
N GLY A 71 -3.81 12.83 -4.87
CA GLY A 71 -3.23 12.49 -6.18
C GLY A 71 -2.11 11.45 -6.09
N MET A 72 -2.23 10.51 -5.15
CA MET A 72 -1.20 9.50 -4.89
C MET A 72 -1.06 8.57 -6.09
N ALA A 73 0.18 8.45 -6.58
CA ALA A 73 0.51 7.46 -7.59
C ALA A 73 0.72 6.08 -6.95
N PRO A 74 0.35 4.99 -7.64
CA PRO A 74 0.77 3.65 -7.24
C PRO A 74 2.29 3.51 -7.25
N THR A 75 2.80 2.49 -6.54
CA THR A 75 4.23 2.16 -6.45
C THR A 75 4.88 2.04 -7.82
N PHE A 76 4.19 1.45 -8.81
CA PHE A 76 4.62 1.43 -10.20
C PHE A 76 3.43 1.35 -11.15
N THR A 77 3.67 1.60 -12.43
CA THR A 77 2.70 1.36 -13.51
C THR A 77 2.99 -0.03 -14.08
N ALA A 78 2.05 -0.97 -13.92
CA ALA A 78 2.14 -2.31 -14.50
C ALA A 78 1.78 -2.31 -16.01
#